data_AF-A0A081MYD9-F1
#
_entry.id   AF-A0A081MYD9-F1
#
_cell.length_a   1.000
_cell.length_b   1.000
_cell.length_c   1.000
_cell.angle_alpha   90.00
_cell.angle_beta   90.00
_cell.angle_gamma   90.00
#
_symmetry.space_group_name_H-M   'P 1'
#
loop_
_entity.id
_entity.type
_entity.pdbx_description
1 polymer ?
#
loop_
_entity_poly.entity_id
_entity_poly.type
_entity_poly.pdbx_seq_one_letter_code
_entity_poly.pdbx_strand_id
1 'polypeptide(L)' 'IRARRKHSAVESDINALEANGLDKCPDKGIEGFERYVALAVVASNLKRLGKILLTRDRQ' A
#
# COMPACT_ATOMS: atom_id res chain seq x y z
N ILE A 1 0.14 1.30 -24.75
CA ILE A 1 1.40 1.22 -23.96
C ILE A 1 1.81 2.58 -23.35
N ARG A 2 1.70 3.72 -24.06
CA ARG A 2 2.14 5.05 -23.56
C ARG A 2 1.47 5.58 -22.27
N ALA A 3 0.22 5.19 -21.95
CA ALA A 3 -0.46 5.64 -20.72
C ALA A 3 0.03 4.94 -19.45
N ARG A 4 0.56 3.71 -19.58
CA ARG A 4 0.96 2.80 -18.49
C ARG A 4 2.26 3.21 -17.75
N ARG A 5 2.80 4.38 -18.05
CA ARG A 5 4.03 4.93 -17.44
C ARG A 5 3.85 6.35 -16.91
N LYS A 6 2.67 6.96 -17.05
CA LYS A 6 2.43 8.33 -16.54
C LYS A 6 2.24 8.37 -15.03
N HIS A 7 1.87 7.24 -14.41
CA HIS A 7 1.50 7.16 -13.00
C HIS A 7 2.18 6.00 -12.27
N SER A 8 3.42 5.64 -12.65
CA SER A 8 4.12 4.49 -12.07
C SER A 8 4.22 4.52 -10.55
N ALA A 9 4.38 5.71 -9.96
CA ALA A 9 4.38 5.87 -8.50
C ALA A 9 3.00 5.53 -7.91
N VAL A 10 1.92 6.05 -8.48
CA VAL A 10 0.54 5.80 -8.01
C VAL A 10 0.17 4.33 -8.16
N GLU A 11 0.48 3.73 -9.31
CA GLU A 11 0.24 2.31 -9.57
C GLU A 11 1.02 1.43 -8.59
N SER A 12 2.28 1.80 -8.30
CA SER A 12 3.10 1.09 -7.32
C SER A 12 2.54 1.22 -5.90
N ASP A 13 2.01 2.38 -5.53
CA ASP A 13 1.43 2.62 -4.21
C ASP A 13 0.11 1.84 -4.04
N ILE A 14 -0.74 1.78 -5.07
CA ILE A 14 -1.95 0.93 -5.08
C ILE A 14 -1.58 -0.54 -4.91
N ASN A 15 -0.62 -1.03 -5.70
CA ASN A 15 -0.16 -2.41 -5.61
C ASN A 15 0.44 -2.73 -4.22
N ALA A 16 1.04 -1.73 -3.55
CA ALA A 16 1.51 -1.91 -2.18
C ALA A 16 0.34 -2.08 -1.19
N LEU A 17 -0.77 -1.35 -1.37
CA LEU A 17 -1.97 -1.51 -0.54
C LEU A 17 -2.60 -2.90 -0.73
N GLU A 18 -2.73 -3.37 -1.98
CA GLU A 18 -3.22 -4.71 -2.33
C GLU A 18 -2.38 -5.80 -1.65
N ALA A 19 -1.05 -5.72 -1.79
CA ALA A 19 -0.12 -6.65 -1.16
C ALA A 19 -0.15 -6.60 0.38
N ASN A 20 -0.59 -5.49 0.98
CA ASN A 20 -0.74 -5.31 2.43
C ASN A 20 -2.17 -5.58 2.92
N GLY A 21 -3.00 -6.26 2.13
CA GLY A 21 -4.27 -6.84 2.57
C GLY A 21 -5.52 -6.13 2.08
N LEU A 22 -5.41 -5.10 1.22
CA LEU A 22 -6.58 -4.44 0.63
C LEU A 22 -7.45 -5.40 -0.20
N ASP A 23 -6.85 -6.40 -0.86
CA ASP A 23 -7.59 -7.42 -1.63
C ASP A 23 -8.39 -8.40 -0.76
N LYS A 24 -8.15 -8.40 0.54
CA LYS A 24 -8.75 -9.35 1.49
C LYS A 24 -9.65 -8.60 2.46
N CYS A 25 -10.80 -8.14 1.94
CA CYS A 25 -11.88 -7.57 2.72
C CYS A 25 -13.01 -8.61 2.91
N PRO A 26 -12.98 -9.44 3.98
CA PRO A 26 -14.06 -10.38 4.30
C PRO A 26 -15.37 -9.69 4.69
N ASP A 27 -15.29 -8.42 5.13
CA ASP A 27 -16.46 -7.62 5.43
C ASP A 27 -17.18 -7.17 4.16
N LYS A 28 -18.50 -6.97 4.29
CA LYS A 28 -19.35 -6.44 3.22
C LYS A 28 -19.70 -4.99 3.51
N GLY A 29 -19.90 -4.21 2.44
CA GLY A 29 -20.31 -2.82 2.52
C GLY A 29 -19.14 -1.84 2.65
N ILE A 30 -19.45 -0.56 2.49
CA ILE A 30 -18.46 0.51 2.40
C ILE A 30 -17.68 0.70 3.71
N GLU A 31 -18.34 0.58 4.86
CA GLU A 31 -17.70 0.73 6.17
C GLU A 31 -16.62 -0.35 6.39
N GLY A 32 -16.94 -1.60 6.05
CA GLY A 32 -15.97 -2.70 6.07
C GLY A 32 -14.78 -2.42 5.16
N PHE A 33 -15.06 -2.02 3.91
CA PHE A 33 -14.02 -1.65 2.95
C PHE A 33 -13.10 -0.54 3.46
N GLU A 34 -13.65 0.54 4.02
CA GLU A 34 -12.89 1.66 4.57
C GLU A 34 -11.95 1.22 5.71
N ARG A 35 -12.39 0.30 6.59
CA ARG A 35 -11.52 -0.27 7.64
C ARG A 35 -10.33 -1.02 7.06
N TYR A 36 -10.56 -1.85 6.04
CA TYR A 36 -9.47 -2.61 5.40
C TYR A 36 -8.53 -1.72 4.58
N VAL A 37 -9.05 -0.67 3.94
CA VAL A 37 -8.23 0.38 3.30
C VAL A 37 -7.34 1.06 4.33
N ALA A 38 -7.90 1.51 5.45
CA ALA A 38 -7.13 2.17 6.51
C ALA A 38 -6.02 1.25 7.05
N LEU A 39 -6.32 -0.04 7.26
CA LEU A 39 -5.34 -1.03 7.70
C LEU A 39 -4.21 -1.21 6.67
N ALA A 40 -4.53 -1.34 5.38
CA ALA A 40 -3.56 -1.48 4.31
C ALA A 40 -2.63 -0.26 4.18
N VAL A 41 -3.17 0.96 4.39
CA VAL A 41 -2.38 2.20 4.41
C VAL A 41 -1.39 2.20 5.59
N VAL A 42 -1.84 1.84 6.79
CA VAL A 42 -0.97 1.77 7.98
C VAL A 42 0.16 0.76 7.77
N ALA A 43 -0.17 -0.46 7.31
CA ALA A 43 0.81 -1.50 7.03
C ALA A 43 1.85 -1.07 5.97
N SER A 44 1.40 -0.42 4.89
CA SER A 44 2.29 0.09 3.84
C SER A 44 3.27 1.15 4.37
N ASN A 45 2.78 2.06 5.21
CA ASN A 45 3.61 3.10 5.83
C ASN A 45 4.64 2.51 6.79
N LEU A 46 4.26 1.53 7.62
CA LEU A 46 5.21 0.83 8.51
C LEU A 46 6.33 0.16 7.71
N LYS A 47 5.98 -0.53 6.61
CA LYS A 47 6.97 -1.15 5.71
C LYS A 47 7.91 -0.12 5.09
N ARG A 48 7.38 1.04 4.67
CA ARG A 48 8.18 2.16 4.13
C ARG A 48 9.14 2.72 5.16
N LEU A 49 8.69 2.93 6.40
CA LEU A 49 9.54 3.39 7.50
C LEU A 49 10.67 2.38 7.78
N GLY A 50 10.36 1.09 7.86
CA GLY A 50 11.37 0.04 8.03
C GLY A 50 12.43 0.07 6.92
N LYS A 51 12.02 0.25 5.66
CA LYS A 51 12.96 0.40 4.53
C LYS A 51 13.86 1.63 4.68
N ILE A 52 13.33 2.75 5.15
CA ILE A 52 14.11 3.98 5.38
C ILE A 52 15.15 3.73 6.48
N LEU A 53 14.77 3.12 7.60
CA LEU A 53 15.68 2.81 8.70
C LEU A 53 16.81 1.87 8.24
N LEU A 54 16.46 0.76 7.58
CA LEU A 54 17.47 -0.18 7.04
C LEU A 54 18.41 0.44 6.02
N THR A 55 17.94 1.44 5.27
CA THR A 55 18.78 2.17 4.31
C THR A 55 19.74 3.10 5.02
N ARG A 56 19.29 3.77 6.09
CA ARG A 56 20.14 4.62 6.94
C ARG A 56 21.21 3.81 7.66
N ASP A 57 20.86 2.65 8.20
CA ASP A 57 21.83 1.79 8.93
C ASP A 57 22.93 1.21 8.03
N ARG A 58 22.71 1.17 6.70
CA ARG A 58 23.69 0.68 5.72
C ARG A 58 24.59 1.79 5.16
N GLN A 59 24.30 3.05 5.46
CA GLN A 59 25.09 4.23 5.08
C GLN A 59 26.11 4.53 6.17
#